data_AF-A0A212UAV6-F1
#
_entry.id   AF-A0A212UAV6-F1
#
_cell.length_a   1.000
_cell.length_b   1.000
_cell.length_c   1.000
_cell.angle_alpha   90.00
_cell.angle_beta   90.00
_cell.angle_gamma   90.00
#
_symmetry.space_group_name_H-M   'P 1'
#
loop_
_entity.id
_entity.type
_entity.pdbx_description
1 polymer ?
#
loop_
_entity_poly.entity_id
_entity_poly.type
_entity_poly.pdbx_seq_one_letter_code
_entity_poly.pdbx_strand_id
1 'polypeptide(L)'
;MPSSASPSWLDTLPLDFYDQLAHCLSLHGMAAAELLSRPATALTQQLTDLTGLRSADVQRLNEIQNHEQLLAALRTEPLALYHLLLLGRLTLETSLATPVLAYVQQQMTISEEQLHTLNNYCLELSGAFLTTLEEHLPAPAGAASLGLHRLRVEEIFAEYVAQIPVPVPPAANLRLTEPQLQMLRLSLLLVHSLPQAADHPFMRAVGQFKNLQPEALEPLLEHLGRAHAQEQLTLTMPELIQLYQGMQVCGMVFVSDVMARIGLEELFPTLPADADAATTEAAPASHRQAVGEMVTGFTRWVQHTFPDSPEIAQAREEVLALADLL
;
A
#
# COMPACT_ATOMS: atom_id res chain seq x y z
N MET A 1 9.57 64.25 -8.84
CA MET A 1 9.81 63.32 -9.96
C MET A 1 9.23 61.98 -9.54
N PRO A 2 8.06 61.58 -10.05
CA PRO A 2 7.47 60.29 -9.71
C PRO A 2 8.36 59.19 -10.30
N SER A 3 8.88 58.32 -9.44
CA SER A 3 9.60 57.12 -9.86
C SER A 3 8.58 56.21 -10.53
N SER A 4 8.63 56.10 -11.85
CA SER A 4 7.87 55.11 -12.61
C SER A 4 8.34 53.72 -12.16
N ALA A 5 7.60 53.09 -11.26
CA ALA A 5 7.79 51.68 -10.95
C ALA A 5 7.63 50.89 -12.25
N SER A 6 8.66 50.14 -12.64
CA SER A 6 8.52 49.19 -13.75
C SER A 6 7.33 48.27 -13.44
N PRO A 7 6.43 48.02 -14.41
CA PRO A 7 5.32 47.10 -14.18
C PRO A 7 5.88 45.75 -13.76
N SER A 8 5.34 45.19 -12.67
CA SER A 8 5.72 43.84 -12.24
C SER A 8 5.29 42.88 -13.34
N TRP A 9 6.07 41.82 -13.61
CA TRP A 9 5.66 40.77 -14.56
C TRP A 9 4.29 40.17 -14.18
N LEU A 10 3.96 40.19 -12.88
CA LEU A 10 2.64 39.82 -12.35
C LEU A 10 1.50 40.66 -12.89
N ASP A 11 1.73 41.93 -13.20
CA ASP A 11 0.73 42.85 -13.74
C ASP A 11 0.47 42.59 -15.25
N THR A 12 1.23 41.69 -15.87
CA THR A 12 1.06 41.26 -17.27
C THR A 12 0.26 39.97 -17.42
N LEU A 13 -0.12 39.33 -16.29
CA LEU A 13 -0.92 38.11 -16.32
C LEU A 13 -2.35 38.40 -16.82
N PRO A 14 -2.92 37.53 -17.68
CA PRO A 14 -4.32 37.66 -18.11
C PRO A 14 -5.30 37.67 -16.92
N LEU A 15 -6.39 38.41 -17.03
CA LEU A 15 -7.41 38.49 -15.98
C LEU A 15 -8.09 37.14 -15.69
N ASP A 16 -8.17 36.27 -16.70
CA ASP A 16 -8.72 34.91 -16.63
C ASP A 16 -7.66 33.85 -16.28
N PHE A 17 -6.41 34.26 -15.99
CA PHE A 17 -5.32 33.33 -15.71
C PHE A 17 -5.60 32.39 -14.53
N TYR A 18 -6.31 32.88 -13.50
CA TYR A 18 -6.71 32.04 -12.38
C TYR A 18 -7.73 30.98 -12.81
N ASP A 19 -8.71 31.32 -13.64
CA ASP A 19 -9.75 30.38 -14.07
C ASP A 19 -9.14 29.22 -14.87
N GLN A 20 -8.09 29.50 -15.64
CA GLN A 20 -7.31 28.49 -16.34
C GLN A 20 -6.52 27.58 -15.37
N LEU A 21 -5.99 28.16 -14.28
CA LEU A 21 -5.16 27.45 -13.30
C LEU A 21 -5.93 26.81 -12.14
N ALA A 22 -7.18 27.17 -11.87
CA ALA A 22 -7.87 26.81 -10.64
C ALA A 22 -7.90 25.28 -10.41
N HIS A 23 -8.25 24.52 -11.45
CA HIS A 23 -8.25 23.05 -11.40
C HIS A 23 -6.84 22.48 -11.24
N CYS A 24 -5.84 23.10 -11.87
CA CYS A 24 -4.45 22.72 -11.75
C CYS A 24 -3.92 22.95 -10.31
N LEU A 25 -4.16 24.14 -9.74
CA LEU A 25 -3.76 24.50 -8.37
C LEU A 25 -4.40 23.57 -7.35
N SER A 26 -5.70 23.28 -7.49
CA SER A 26 -6.40 22.35 -6.61
C SER A 26 -5.81 20.95 -6.67
N LEU A 27 -5.60 20.39 -7.88
CA LEU A 27 -5.04 19.06 -8.05
C LEU A 27 -3.61 18.95 -7.50
N HIS A 28 -2.76 19.94 -7.77
CA HIS A 28 -1.38 19.98 -7.25
C HIS A 28 -1.36 20.15 -5.73
N GLY A 29 -2.27 20.97 -5.19
CA GLY A 29 -2.45 21.15 -3.76
C GLY A 29 -2.88 19.87 -3.05
N MET A 30 -3.81 19.11 -3.64
CA MET A 30 -4.20 17.80 -3.13
C MET A 30 -3.04 16.80 -3.16
N ALA A 31 -2.29 16.77 -4.26
CA ALA A 31 -1.13 15.91 -4.41
C ALA A 31 -0.02 16.26 -3.40
N ALA A 32 0.28 17.54 -3.21
CA ALA A 32 1.23 17.99 -2.19
C ALA A 32 0.75 17.67 -0.76
N ALA A 33 -0.55 17.84 -0.48
CA ALA A 33 -1.13 17.47 0.80
C ALA A 33 -1.02 15.96 1.06
N GLU A 34 -1.25 15.12 0.05
CA GLU A 34 -1.08 13.68 0.13
C GLU A 34 0.37 13.28 0.38
N LEU A 35 1.34 13.93 -0.26
CA LEU A 35 2.76 13.70 0.03
C LEU A 35 3.10 14.02 1.49
N LEU A 36 2.60 15.15 2.01
CA LEU A 36 2.87 15.63 3.36
C LEU A 36 2.05 14.91 4.45
N SER A 37 1.00 14.17 4.08
CA SER A 37 0.20 13.38 5.03
C SER A 37 0.88 12.06 5.42
N ARG A 38 1.87 11.63 4.63
CA ARG A 38 2.58 10.36 4.82
C ARG A 38 3.47 10.37 6.06
N PRO A 39 3.78 9.19 6.63
CA PRO A 39 4.67 9.09 7.78
C PRO A 39 5.99 9.80 7.53
N ALA A 40 6.43 10.60 8.50
CA ALA A 40 7.67 11.33 8.40
C ALA A 40 8.87 10.38 8.32
N THR A 41 9.64 10.52 7.25
CA THR A 41 10.94 9.86 7.01
C THR A 41 12.05 10.91 6.95
N ALA A 42 13.30 10.47 6.96
CA ALA A 42 14.44 11.39 6.77
C ALA A 42 14.35 12.15 5.44
N LEU A 43 13.85 11.51 4.37
CA LEU A 43 13.72 12.13 3.05
C LEU A 43 12.55 13.12 2.99
N THR A 44 11.40 12.80 3.59
CA THR A 44 10.27 13.75 3.63
C THR A 44 10.59 14.96 4.51
N GLN A 45 11.39 14.78 5.57
CA GLN A 45 11.91 15.90 6.35
C GLN A 45 12.85 16.77 5.51
N GLN A 46 13.79 16.18 4.75
CA GLN A 46 14.67 16.93 3.85
C GLN A 46 13.89 17.70 2.77
N LEU A 47 12.83 17.11 2.20
CA LEU A 47 11.94 17.81 1.27
C LEU A 47 11.27 19.02 1.94
N THR A 48 10.79 18.84 3.17
CA THR A 48 10.18 19.92 3.97
C THR A 48 11.19 21.03 4.28
N ASP A 49 12.43 20.67 4.62
CA ASP A 49 13.48 21.64 4.96
C ASP A 49 13.94 22.44 3.73
N LEU A 50 14.00 21.80 2.55
CA LEU A 50 14.38 22.48 1.30
C LEU A 50 13.28 23.38 0.74
N THR A 51 12.02 22.97 0.88
CA THR A 51 10.89 23.72 0.31
C THR A 51 10.27 24.68 1.30
N GLY A 52 10.46 24.46 2.60
CA GLY A 52 9.75 25.17 3.66
C GLY A 52 8.24 24.90 3.68
N LEU A 53 7.73 24.02 2.79
CA LEU A 53 6.32 23.79 2.59
C LEU A 53 5.80 22.81 3.65
N ARG A 54 4.85 23.26 4.47
CA ARG A 54 4.18 22.42 5.48
C ARG A 54 2.71 22.24 5.14
N SER A 55 2.04 21.30 5.80
CA SER A 55 0.61 21.03 5.56
C SER A 55 -0.27 22.27 5.75
N ALA A 56 0.06 23.15 6.70
CA ALA A 56 -0.63 24.42 6.90
C ALA A 56 -0.44 25.42 5.74
N ASP A 57 0.74 25.41 5.11
CA ASP A 57 1.03 26.24 3.95
C ASP A 57 0.25 25.75 2.73
N VAL A 58 0.17 24.43 2.53
CA VAL A 58 -0.66 23.83 1.47
C VAL A 58 -2.14 24.14 1.66
N GLN A 59 -2.67 23.99 2.88
CA GLN A 59 -4.07 24.32 3.18
C GLN A 59 -4.40 25.76 2.82
N ARG A 60 -3.56 26.71 3.27
CA ARG A 60 -3.72 28.13 2.98
C ARG A 60 -3.64 28.44 1.49
N LEU A 61 -2.71 27.82 0.76
CA LEU A 61 -2.58 28.02 -0.68
C LEU A 61 -3.75 27.41 -1.47
N ASN A 62 -4.37 26.34 -0.96
CA ASN A 62 -5.59 25.75 -1.53
C ASN A 62 -6.84 26.60 -1.30
N GLU A 63 -6.80 27.60 -0.41
CA GLU A 63 -7.90 28.55 -0.18
C GLU A 63 -7.94 29.69 -1.22
N ILE A 64 -6.97 29.76 -2.14
CA ILE A 64 -7.00 30.72 -3.25
C ILE A 64 -8.18 30.39 -4.16
N GLN A 65 -9.14 31.31 -4.22
CA GLN A 65 -10.42 31.16 -4.94
C GLN A 65 -10.56 32.11 -6.13
N ASN A 66 -9.66 33.08 -6.29
CA ASN A 66 -9.73 34.07 -7.36
C ASN A 66 -8.36 34.64 -7.75
N HIS A 67 -8.37 35.39 -8.86
CA HIS A 67 -7.17 36.02 -9.44
C HIS A 67 -6.48 37.01 -8.49
N GLU A 68 -7.23 37.81 -7.73
CA GLU A 68 -6.64 38.77 -6.79
C GLU A 68 -5.87 38.09 -5.66
N GLN A 69 -6.41 36.98 -5.13
CA GLN A 69 -5.75 36.16 -4.11
C GLN A 69 -4.50 35.46 -4.67
N LEU A 70 -4.55 34.98 -5.92
CA LEU A 70 -3.38 34.40 -6.59
C LEU A 70 -2.26 35.43 -6.74
N LEU A 71 -2.58 36.64 -7.23
CA LEU A 71 -1.62 37.73 -7.34
C LEU A 71 -1.06 38.14 -5.98
N ALA A 72 -1.90 38.18 -4.94
CA ALA A 72 -1.45 38.48 -3.59
C ALA A 72 -0.43 37.43 -3.10
N ALA A 73 -0.74 36.14 -3.25
CA ALA A 73 0.16 35.05 -2.89
C ALA A 73 1.49 35.11 -3.65
N LEU A 74 1.45 35.38 -4.96
CA LEU A 74 2.64 35.54 -5.80
C LEU A 74 3.49 36.77 -5.42
N ARG A 75 2.89 37.81 -4.87
CA ARG A 75 3.62 39.00 -4.39
C ARG A 75 4.25 38.78 -3.02
N THR A 76 3.57 38.06 -2.12
CA THR A 76 4.03 37.90 -0.73
C THR A 76 4.97 36.71 -0.56
N GLU A 77 4.62 35.56 -1.16
CA GLU A 77 5.29 34.28 -0.93
C GLU A 77 5.39 33.45 -2.22
N PRO A 78 6.01 33.98 -3.29
CA PRO A 78 6.04 33.30 -4.58
C PRO A 78 6.71 31.93 -4.54
N LEU A 79 7.72 31.76 -3.68
CA LEU A 79 8.43 30.48 -3.52
C LEU A 79 7.51 29.40 -2.93
N ALA A 80 6.58 29.75 -2.04
CA ALA A 80 5.66 28.77 -1.47
C ALA A 80 4.72 28.20 -2.55
N LEU A 81 4.21 29.05 -3.45
CA LEU A 81 3.39 28.60 -4.58
C LEU A 81 4.22 27.78 -5.57
N TYR A 82 5.46 28.21 -5.85
CA TYR A 82 6.40 27.47 -6.69
C TYR A 82 6.66 26.05 -6.14
N HIS A 83 6.95 25.93 -4.84
CA HIS A 83 7.20 24.62 -4.21
C HIS A 83 5.95 23.76 -4.12
N LEU A 84 4.76 24.34 -3.92
CA LEU A 84 3.49 23.61 -3.99
C LEU A 84 3.28 23.00 -5.38
N LEU A 85 3.50 23.79 -6.44
CA LEU A 85 3.38 23.30 -7.81
C LEU A 85 4.45 22.25 -8.12
N LEU A 86 5.70 22.44 -7.68
CA LEU A 86 6.77 21.47 -7.90
C LEU A 86 6.48 20.13 -7.21
N LEU A 87 6.19 20.13 -5.91
CA LEU A 87 5.91 18.89 -5.16
C LEU A 87 4.61 18.23 -5.62
N GLY A 88 3.58 19.03 -5.91
CA GLY A 88 2.33 18.53 -6.47
C GLY A 88 2.54 17.82 -7.80
N ARG A 89 3.33 18.43 -8.70
CA ARG A 89 3.64 17.86 -10.02
C ARG A 89 4.40 16.55 -9.89
N LEU A 90 5.49 16.54 -9.10
CA LEU A 90 6.30 15.35 -8.87
C LEU A 90 5.46 14.19 -8.30
N THR A 91 4.52 14.51 -7.42
CA THR A 91 3.58 13.52 -6.86
C THR A 91 2.63 12.98 -7.93
N LEU A 92 2.03 13.85 -8.75
CA LEU A 92 1.12 13.50 -9.85
C LEU A 92 1.76 12.65 -10.96
N GLU A 93 3.07 12.73 -11.13
CA GLU A 93 3.84 11.94 -12.10
C GLU A 93 4.16 10.51 -11.60
N THR A 94 3.78 10.14 -10.38
CA THR A 94 4.12 8.84 -9.76
C THR A 94 2.89 8.12 -9.20
N SER A 95 3.09 6.87 -8.76
CA SER A 95 2.06 6.08 -8.07
C SER A 95 1.59 6.70 -6.74
N LEU A 96 2.30 7.70 -6.23
CA LEU A 96 1.88 8.45 -5.05
C LEU A 96 0.53 9.14 -5.24
N ALA A 97 0.19 9.53 -6.47
CA ALA A 97 -1.04 10.23 -6.78
C ALA A 97 -2.29 9.35 -6.88
N THR A 98 -2.16 8.02 -6.80
CA THR A 98 -3.32 7.10 -6.94
C THR A 98 -4.49 7.46 -6.02
N PRO A 99 -4.31 7.77 -4.71
CA PRO A 99 -5.42 8.15 -3.84
C PRO A 99 -6.09 9.45 -4.27
N VAL A 100 -5.30 10.44 -4.69
CA VAL A 100 -5.77 11.76 -5.14
C VAL A 100 -6.56 11.62 -6.45
N LEU A 101 -6.01 10.90 -7.43
CA LEU A 101 -6.65 10.67 -8.72
C LEU A 101 -7.94 9.85 -8.57
N ALA A 102 -7.96 8.83 -7.69
CA ALA A 102 -9.17 8.08 -7.38
C ALA A 102 -10.25 8.98 -6.75
N TYR A 103 -9.88 9.86 -5.82
CA TYR A 103 -10.80 10.83 -5.24
C TYR A 103 -11.38 11.78 -6.30
N VAL A 104 -10.54 12.36 -7.16
CA VAL A 104 -10.97 13.27 -8.23
C VAL A 104 -11.91 12.56 -9.20
N GLN A 105 -11.59 11.32 -9.56
CA GLN A 105 -12.43 10.50 -10.43
C GLN A 105 -13.84 10.31 -9.84
N GLN A 106 -13.91 9.98 -8.55
CA GLN A 106 -15.18 9.80 -7.84
C GLN A 106 -15.95 11.12 -7.72
N GLN A 107 -15.27 12.20 -7.32
CA GLN A 107 -15.91 13.51 -7.11
C GLN A 107 -16.46 14.10 -8.41
N MET A 108 -15.72 13.98 -9.50
CA MET A 108 -16.13 14.51 -10.81
C MET A 108 -16.99 13.54 -11.61
N THR A 109 -17.10 12.28 -11.19
CA THR A 109 -17.82 11.21 -11.90
C THR A 109 -17.34 11.06 -13.35
N ILE A 110 -16.01 10.97 -13.53
CA ILE A 110 -15.36 10.90 -14.86
C ILE A 110 -14.77 9.51 -15.13
N SER A 111 -14.63 9.17 -16.41
CA SER A 111 -13.93 7.94 -16.82
C SER A 111 -12.42 8.03 -16.55
N GLU A 112 -11.75 6.88 -16.57
CA GLU A 112 -10.28 6.81 -16.44
C GLU A 112 -9.57 7.57 -17.57
N GLU A 113 -10.09 7.52 -18.79
CA GLU A 113 -9.55 8.27 -19.94
C GLU A 113 -9.69 9.80 -19.76
N GLN A 114 -10.84 10.24 -19.24
CA GLN A 114 -11.07 11.65 -18.92
C GLN A 114 -10.17 12.12 -17.79
N LEU A 115 -9.96 11.29 -16.76
CA LEU A 115 -9.04 11.56 -15.67
C LEU A 115 -7.59 11.68 -16.16
N HIS A 116 -7.17 10.79 -17.06
CA HIS A 116 -5.85 10.86 -17.67
C HIS A 116 -5.66 12.15 -18.49
N THR A 117 -6.68 12.53 -19.27
CA THR A 117 -6.69 13.79 -20.03
C THR A 117 -6.59 15.01 -19.11
N LEU A 118 -7.35 15.03 -18.01
CA LEU A 118 -7.31 16.09 -17.00
C LEU A 118 -5.94 16.18 -16.35
N ASN A 119 -5.36 15.04 -15.93
CA ASN A 119 -4.05 15.01 -15.29
C ASN A 119 -2.97 15.54 -16.23
N ASN A 120 -2.95 15.09 -17.49
CA ASN A 120 -1.99 15.56 -18.49
C ASN A 120 -2.12 17.07 -18.74
N TYR A 121 -3.35 17.57 -18.87
CA TYR A 121 -3.61 19.01 -19.01
C TYR A 121 -3.07 19.80 -17.81
N CYS A 122 -3.34 19.34 -16.59
CA CYS A 122 -2.85 19.99 -15.38
C CYS A 122 -1.31 19.95 -15.29
N LEU A 123 -0.67 18.86 -15.69
CA LEU A 123 0.80 18.74 -15.74
C LEU A 123 1.40 19.66 -16.80
N GLU A 124 0.86 19.73 -18.01
CA GLU A 124 1.39 20.63 -19.04
C GLU A 124 1.28 22.10 -18.60
N LEU A 125 0.12 22.48 -18.07
CA LEU A 125 -0.13 23.84 -17.60
C LEU A 125 0.76 24.22 -16.41
N SER A 126 0.91 23.34 -15.41
CA SER A 126 1.81 23.60 -14.28
C SER A 126 3.28 23.65 -14.71
N GLY A 127 3.69 22.85 -15.69
CA GLY A 127 5.05 22.86 -16.23
C GLY A 127 5.39 24.18 -16.92
N ALA A 128 4.47 24.69 -17.74
CA ALA A 128 4.62 26.00 -18.35
C ALA A 128 4.68 27.10 -17.29
N PHE A 129 3.80 27.05 -16.28
CA PHE A 129 3.77 28.06 -15.23
C PHE A 129 5.02 28.01 -14.33
N LEU A 130 5.52 26.83 -13.96
CA LEU A 130 6.78 26.67 -13.23
C LEU A 130 7.95 27.27 -14.00
N THR A 131 7.99 27.10 -15.32
CA THR A 131 9.03 27.70 -16.18
C THR A 131 8.97 29.23 -16.11
N THR A 132 7.78 29.81 -16.23
CA THR A 132 7.59 31.27 -16.08
C THR A 132 8.00 31.77 -14.69
N LEU A 133 7.69 31.02 -13.63
CA LEU A 133 8.13 31.36 -12.27
C LEU A 133 9.66 31.29 -12.16
N GLU A 134 10.30 30.31 -12.77
CA GLU A 134 11.76 30.16 -12.75
C GLU A 134 12.51 31.33 -13.42
N GLU A 135 11.92 31.93 -14.44
CA GLU A 135 12.47 33.10 -15.13
C GLU A 135 12.42 34.38 -14.28
N HIS A 136 11.46 34.46 -13.35
CA HIS A 136 11.16 35.69 -12.61
C HIS A 136 11.44 35.64 -11.11
N LEU A 137 11.57 34.45 -10.53
CA LEU A 137 11.79 34.29 -9.09
C LEU A 137 13.27 34.17 -8.73
N PRO A 138 13.69 34.79 -7.61
CA PRO A 138 15.03 34.58 -7.09
C PRO A 138 15.19 33.16 -6.53
N ALA A 139 16.42 32.67 -6.51
CA ALA A 139 16.74 31.42 -5.83
C ALA A 139 16.51 31.55 -4.30
N PRO A 140 16.10 30.48 -3.61
CA PRO A 140 16.00 30.49 -2.15
C PRO A 140 17.37 30.70 -1.51
N ALA A 141 17.36 31.17 -0.25
CA ALA A 141 18.59 31.45 0.49
C ALA A 141 19.47 30.19 0.58
N GLY A 142 20.74 30.32 0.19
CA GLY A 142 21.70 29.20 0.18
C GLY A 142 21.74 28.42 -1.13
N ALA A 143 20.84 28.66 -2.08
CA ALA A 143 20.90 28.09 -3.42
C ALA A 143 21.58 29.05 -4.41
N ALA A 144 22.39 28.49 -5.32
CA ALA A 144 23.09 29.27 -6.35
C ALA A 144 22.15 29.72 -7.49
N SER A 145 21.12 28.93 -7.80
CA SER A 145 20.06 29.27 -8.74
C SER A 145 18.78 28.49 -8.40
N LEU A 146 17.64 28.98 -8.88
CA LEU A 146 16.36 28.30 -8.67
C LEU A 146 16.31 26.94 -9.41
N GLY A 147 16.93 26.86 -10.59
CA GLY A 147 17.05 25.59 -11.33
C GLY A 147 17.89 24.53 -10.58
N LEU A 148 19.00 24.91 -9.93
CA LEU A 148 19.77 23.98 -9.10
C LEU A 148 19.02 23.58 -7.84
N HIS A 149 18.26 24.51 -7.24
CA HIS A 149 17.37 24.21 -6.13
C HIS A 149 16.32 23.16 -6.52
N ARG A 150 15.65 23.36 -7.66
CA ARG A 150 14.69 22.40 -8.21
C ARG A 150 15.28 21.03 -8.39
N LEU A 151 16.44 20.94 -9.06
CA LEU A 151 17.11 19.66 -9.29
C LEU A 151 17.38 18.93 -7.97
N ARG A 152 17.78 19.66 -6.91
CA ARG A 152 17.99 19.06 -5.59
C ARG A 152 16.70 18.51 -4.96
N VAL A 153 15.58 19.22 -5.14
CA VAL A 153 14.26 18.74 -4.68
C VAL A 153 13.85 17.49 -5.46
N GLU A 154 14.03 17.48 -6.77
CA GLU A 154 13.72 16.34 -7.65
C GLU A 154 14.55 15.10 -7.29
N GLU A 155 15.84 15.25 -7.01
CA GLU A 155 16.72 14.16 -6.57
C GLU A 155 16.21 13.49 -5.29
N ILE A 156 15.94 14.28 -4.24
CA ILE A 156 15.47 13.76 -2.95
C ILE A 156 14.08 13.14 -3.10
N PHE A 157 13.22 13.73 -3.93
CA PHE A 157 11.92 13.15 -4.23
C PHE A 157 12.05 11.80 -4.96
N ALA A 158 12.94 11.69 -5.93
CA ALA A 158 13.21 10.44 -6.64
C ALA A 158 13.76 9.36 -5.70
N GLU A 159 14.68 9.71 -4.80
CA GLU A 159 15.16 8.82 -3.74
C GLU A 159 14.02 8.37 -2.81
N TYR A 160 13.09 9.28 -2.48
CA TYR A 160 11.93 8.96 -1.66
C TYR A 160 11.01 7.97 -2.35
N VAL A 161 10.66 8.22 -3.62
CA VAL A 161 9.81 7.32 -4.42
C VAL A 161 10.45 5.96 -4.59
N ALA A 162 11.77 5.90 -4.78
CA ALA A 162 12.50 4.63 -4.91
C ALA A 162 12.46 3.76 -3.64
N GLN A 163 12.22 4.36 -2.47
CA GLN A 163 12.03 3.64 -1.20
C GLN A 163 10.59 3.17 -0.98
N ILE A 164 9.64 3.60 -1.80
CA ILE A 164 8.26 3.15 -1.72
C ILE A 164 8.19 1.77 -2.38
N PRO A 165 7.71 0.72 -1.67
CA PRO A 165 7.53 -0.58 -2.27
C PRO A 165 6.64 -0.48 -3.52
N VAL A 166 7.16 -0.95 -4.65
CA VAL A 166 6.36 -1.06 -5.88
C VAL A 166 5.21 -2.04 -5.57
N PRO A 167 3.94 -1.67 -5.81
CA PRO A 167 2.83 -2.59 -5.59
C PRO A 167 3.03 -3.81 -6.49
N VAL A 168 3.23 -4.98 -5.87
CA VAL A 168 3.35 -6.26 -6.57
C VAL A 168 1.99 -6.54 -7.21
N PRO A 169 1.93 -6.90 -8.52
CA PRO A 169 0.66 -7.16 -9.17
C PRO A 169 -0.10 -8.29 -8.46
N PRO A 170 -1.43 -8.19 -8.34
CA PRO A 170 -2.22 -9.20 -7.67
C PRO A 170 -2.18 -10.51 -8.45
N ALA A 171 -1.80 -11.59 -7.78
CA ALA A 171 -1.81 -12.94 -8.34
C ALA A 171 -3.20 -13.58 -8.27
N ALA A 172 -3.95 -13.31 -7.19
CA ALA A 172 -5.28 -13.88 -6.98
C ALA A 172 -6.24 -12.88 -6.32
N ASN A 173 -7.53 -13.07 -6.60
CA ASN A 173 -8.62 -12.37 -5.92
C ASN A 173 -9.59 -13.41 -5.36
N LEU A 174 -9.69 -13.48 -4.04
CA LEU A 174 -10.50 -14.45 -3.32
C LEU A 174 -11.70 -13.76 -2.68
N ARG A 175 -12.88 -14.37 -2.77
CA ARG A 175 -14.02 -14.03 -1.92
C ARG A 175 -14.23 -15.16 -0.94
N LEU A 176 -13.89 -14.91 0.31
CA LEU A 176 -13.89 -15.92 1.36
C LEU A 176 -15.10 -15.75 2.26
N THR A 177 -15.68 -16.87 2.68
CA THR A 177 -16.64 -16.87 3.78
C THR A 177 -15.90 -16.67 5.11
N GLU A 178 -16.60 -16.23 6.16
CA GLU A 178 -15.99 -16.04 7.49
C GLU A 178 -15.25 -17.30 7.99
N PRO A 179 -15.82 -18.53 7.87
CA PRO A 179 -15.09 -19.74 8.26
C PRO A 179 -13.79 -19.93 7.47
N GLN A 180 -13.79 -19.65 6.16
CA GLN A 180 -12.59 -19.79 5.32
C GLN A 180 -11.51 -18.79 5.72
N LEU A 181 -11.89 -17.52 5.95
CA LEU A 181 -10.97 -16.48 6.38
C LEU A 181 -10.35 -16.78 7.74
N GLN A 182 -11.17 -17.23 8.71
CA GLN A 182 -10.67 -17.65 10.02
C GLN A 182 -9.74 -18.87 9.92
N MET A 183 -10.01 -19.79 9.00
CA MET A 183 -9.13 -20.93 8.76
C MET A 183 -7.77 -20.52 8.20
N LEU A 184 -7.72 -19.56 7.26
CA LEU A 184 -6.45 -19.02 6.76
C LEU A 184 -5.66 -18.29 7.87
N ARG A 185 -6.34 -17.53 8.73
CA ARG A 185 -5.71 -16.88 9.89
C ARG A 185 -5.15 -17.91 10.86
N LEU A 186 -5.94 -18.93 11.19
CA LEU A 186 -5.55 -19.99 12.11
C LEU A 186 -4.36 -20.79 11.57
N SER A 187 -4.37 -21.15 10.29
CA SER A 187 -3.27 -21.92 9.69
C SER A 187 -1.96 -21.15 9.77
N LEU A 188 -1.95 -19.86 9.43
CA LEU A 188 -0.75 -19.03 9.56
C LEU A 188 -0.31 -18.82 11.01
N LEU A 189 -1.23 -18.59 11.94
CA LEU A 189 -0.90 -18.43 13.36
C LEU A 189 -0.28 -19.71 13.95
N LEU A 190 -0.81 -20.87 13.54
CA LEU A 190 -0.30 -22.16 13.95
C LEU A 190 1.12 -22.35 13.40
N VAL A 191 1.34 -22.13 12.10
CA VAL A 191 2.69 -22.22 11.50
C VAL A 191 3.66 -21.22 12.09
N HIS A 192 3.23 -20.00 12.39
CA HIS A 192 4.04 -18.99 13.06
C HIS A 192 4.52 -19.45 14.45
N SER A 193 3.69 -20.23 15.16
CA SER A 193 3.96 -20.66 16.53
C SER A 193 4.72 -21.99 16.64
N LEU A 194 4.67 -22.85 15.62
CA LEU A 194 5.30 -24.18 15.62
C LEU A 194 6.85 -24.20 15.76
N PRO A 195 7.63 -23.34 15.05
CA PRO A 195 9.09 -23.42 15.05
C PRO A 195 9.73 -23.26 16.43
N GLN A 196 9.02 -22.67 17.39
CA GLN A 196 9.52 -22.40 18.74
C GLN A 196 9.47 -23.64 19.66
N ALA A 197 8.82 -24.74 19.26
CA ALA A 197 8.60 -25.95 20.07
C ALA A 197 9.56 -27.13 19.73
N ALA A 198 10.79 -26.85 19.27
CA ALA A 198 11.69 -27.63 18.39
C ALA A 198 12.11 -29.11 18.68
N ASP A 199 11.27 -29.98 19.27
CA ASP A 199 11.65 -31.37 19.56
C ASP A 199 11.26 -32.42 18.49
N HIS A 200 10.50 -32.04 17.45
CA HIS A 200 10.03 -32.97 16.39
C HIS A 200 10.72 -32.74 15.02
N PRO A 201 11.11 -33.80 14.28
CA PRO A 201 11.71 -33.69 12.93
C PRO A 201 10.88 -32.84 11.95
N PHE A 202 9.57 -33.07 11.91
CA PHE A 202 8.62 -32.26 11.13
C PHE A 202 8.71 -30.76 11.47
N MET A 203 8.71 -30.37 12.75
CA MET A 203 8.75 -28.95 13.12
C MET A 203 10.08 -28.29 12.81
N ARG A 204 11.19 -29.03 12.92
CA ARG A 204 12.50 -28.54 12.47
C ARG A 204 12.53 -28.32 10.97
N ALA A 205 11.89 -29.21 10.20
CA ALA A 205 11.76 -29.04 8.76
C ALA A 205 10.87 -27.83 8.43
N VAL A 206 9.72 -27.65 9.07
CA VAL A 206 8.88 -26.42 8.93
C VAL A 206 9.71 -25.16 9.23
N GLY A 207 10.51 -25.18 10.30
CA GLY A 207 11.40 -24.09 10.67
C GLY A 207 12.55 -23.80 9.69
N GLN A 208 12.72 -24.59 8.62
CA GLN A 208 13.68 -24.32 7.53
C GLN A 208 13.03 -23.64 6.32
N PHE A 209 11.70 -23.57 6.26
CA PHE A 209 11.00 -22.92 5.16
C PHE A 209 11.14 -21.41 5.31
N LYS A 210 11.77 -20.76 4.33
CA LYS A 210 11.98 -19.31 4.34
C LYS A 210 10.65 -18.53 4.37
N ASN A 211 9.66 -19.02 3.61
CA ASN A 211 8.35 -18.37 3.49
C ASN A 211 7.49 -18.51 4.74
N LEU A 212 7.80 -19.49 5.61
CA LEU A 212 7.06 -19.77 6.84
C LEU A 212 7.78 -19.27 8.10
N GLN A 213 8.87 -18.50 7.95
CA GLN A 213 9.51 -17.83 9.07
C GLN A 213 8.59 -16.75 9.64
N PRO A 214 8.63 -16.49 10.96
CA PRO A 214 7.82 -15.45 11.61
C PRO A 214 7.88 -14.10 10.89
N GLU A 215 9.09 -13.60 10.60
CA GLU A 215 9.35 -12.32 9.92
C GLU A 215 8.70 -12.25 8.52
N ALA A 216 8.58 -13.38 7.82
CA ALA A 216 7.96 -13.43 6.50
C ALA A 216 6.42 -13.50 6.59
N LEU A 217 5.87 -14.06 7.67
CA LEU A 217 4.43 -14.26 7.86
C LEU A 217 3.73 -13.04 8.48
N GLU A 218 4.43 -12.22 9.26
CA GLU A 218 3.87 -11.04 9.93
C GLU A 218 3.10 -10.08 9.00
N PRO A 219 3.62 -9.70 7.81
CA PRO A 219 2.89 -8.82 6.89
C PRO A 219 1.58 -9.44 6.40
N LEU A 220 1.59 -10.74 6.11
CA LEU A 220 0.41 -11.47 5.65
C LEU A 220 -0.62 -11.65 6.77
N LEU A 221 -0.17 -11.91 8.01
CA LEU A 221 -1.04 -11.95 9.18
C LEU A 221 -1.74 -10.61 9.42
N GLU A 222 -1.01 -9.49 9.27
CA GLU A 222 -1.59 -8.15 9.38
C GLU A 222 -2.59 -7.88 8.24
N HIS A 223 -2.24 -8.25 7.01
CA HIS A 223 -3.12 -8.12 5.85
C HIS A 223 -4.42 -8.90 6.04
N LEU A 224 -4.34 -10.18 6.43
CA LEU A 224 -5.52 -10.99 6.73
C LEU A 224 -6.28 -10.48 7.94
N GLY A 225 -5.62 -9.88 8.93
CA GLY A 225 -6.26 -9.29 10.11
C GLY A 225 -7.18 -8.12 9.78
N ARG A 226 -6.88 -7.37 8.72
CA ARG A 226 -7.69 -6.25 8.23
C ARG A 226 -8.80 -6.65 7.26
N ALA A 227 -8.75 -7.85 6.70
CA ALA A 227 -9.75 -8.34 5.76
C ALA A 227 -11.07 -8.71 6.46
N HIS A 228 -12.22 -8.50 5.80
CA HIS A 228 -13.52 -8.98 6.27
C HIS A 228 -14.07 -10.08 5.37
N ALA A 229 -14.96 -10.92 5.91
CA ALA A 229 -15.64 -11.92 5.12
C ALA A 229 -16.47 -11.30 3.98
N GLN A 230 -16.54 -12.04 2.87
CA GLN A 230 -17.23 -11.67 1.63
C GLN A 230 -16.65 -10.44 0.89
N GLU A 231 -15.65 -9.76 1.46
CA GLU A 231 -14.83 -8.80 0.73
C GLU A 231 -13.86 -9.53 -0.21
N GLN A 232 -13.42 -8.81 -1.24
CA GLN A 232 -12.43 -9.32 -2.17
C GLN A 232 -11.05 -9.21 -1.52
N LEU A 233 -10.48 -10.34 -1.11
CA LEU A 233 -9.11 -10.46 -0.65
C LEU A 233 -8.19 -10.58 -1.85
N THR A 234 -7.39 -9.55 -2.08
CA THR A 234 -6.37 -9.54 -3.14
C THR A 234 -5.06 -10.08 -2.60
N LEU A 235 -4.48 -11.08 -3.26
CA LEU A 235 -3.23 -11.71 -2.83
C LEU A 235 -2.17 -11.57 -3.91
N THR A 236 -0.95 -11.26 -3.50
CA THR A 236 0.26 -11.34 -4.31
C THR A 236 0.72 -12.80 -4.42
N MET A 237 1.62 -13.11 -5.37
CA MET A 237 2.14 -14.47 -5.53
C MET A 237 2.88 -14.97 -4.27
N PRO A 238 3.75 -14.18 -3.61
CA PRO A 238 4.39 -14.58 -2.37
C PRO A 238 3.38 -14.93 -1.26
N GLU A 239 2.34 -14.11 -1.08
CA GLU A 239 1.29 -14.35 -0.08
C GLU A 239 0.50 -15.62 -0.39
N LEU A 240 0.21 -15.88 -1.67
CA LEU A 240 -0.46 -17.09 -2.11
C LEU A 240 0.36 -18.35 -1.79
N ILE A 241 1.68 -18.30 -2.01
CA ILE A 241 2.60 -19.40 -1.67
C ILE A 241 2.63 -19.64 -0.16
N GLN A 242 2.71 -18.57 0.63
CA GLN A 242 2.69 -18.66 2.10
C GLN A 242 1.40 -19.29 2.61
N LEU A 243 0.23 -18.88 2.07
CA LEU A 243 -1.05 -19.48 2.40
C LEU A 243 -1.12 -20.95 1.98
N TYR A 244 -0.64 -21.28 0.79
CA TYR A 244 -0.62 -22.65 0.28
C TYR A 244 0.21 -23.57 1.20
N GLN A 245 1.44 -23.16 1.53
CA GLN A 245 2.32 -23.91 2.40
C GLN A 245 1.78 -23.97 3.83
N GLY A 246 1.30 -22.85 4.37
CA GLY A 246 0.75 -22.77 5.73
C GLY A 246 -0.50 -23.64 5.91
N MET A 247 -1.39 -23.66 4.93
CA MET A 247 -2.59 -24.52 4.94
C MET A 247 -2.24 -26.00 4.90
N GLN A 248 -1.23 -26.38 4.12
CA GLN A 248 -0.74 -27.75 4.05
C GLN A 248 -0.08 -28.22 5.35
N VAL A 249 0.81 -27.40 5.93
CA VAL A 249 1.41 -27.65 7.24
C VAL A 249 0.34 -27.78 8.32
N CYS A 250 -0.65 -26.88 8.31
CA CYS A 250 -1.79 -26.94 9.21
C CYS A 250 -2.54 -28.28 9.08
N GLY A 251 -2.88 -28.69 7.85
CA GLY A 251 -3.51 -29.99 7.59
C GLY A 251 -2.67 -31.17 8.10
N MET A 252 -1.37 -31.15 7.87
CA MET A 252 -0.43 -32.18 8.35
C MET A 252 -0.39 -32.26 9.88
N VAL A 253 -0.41 -31.12 10.58
CA VAL A 253 -0.45 -31.08 12.05
C VAL A 253 -1.77 -31.65 12.58
N PHE A 254 -2.89 -31.33 11.95
CA PHE A 254 -4.22 -31.82 12.36
C PHE A 254 -4.45 -33.32 12.11
N VAL A 255 -3.76 -33.89 11.12
CA VAL A 255 -3.89 -35.32 10.76
C VAL A 255 -2.83 -36.20 11.43
N SER A 256 -1.77 -35.61 11.99
CA SER A 256 -0.68 -36.35 12.66
C SER A 256 -0.80 -36.33 14.19
N ASP A 257 -0.15 -37.29 14.86
CA ASP A 257 0.00 -37.37 16.32
C ASP A 257 0.83 -36.20 16.91
N VAL A 258 1.27 -35.26 16.07
CA VAL A 258 2.01 -34.05 16.45
C VAL A 258 1.16 -33.17 17.37
N MET A 259 -0.17 -33.11 17.19
CA MET A 259 -1.07 -32.42 18.13
C MET A 259 -1.02 -33.01 19.55
N ALA A 260 -1.04 -34.34 19.66
CA ALA A 260 -1.01 -35.05 20.93
C ALA A 260 0.35 -34.90 21.64
N ARG A 261 1.45 -34.83 20.88
CA ARG A 261 2.80 -34.66 21.42
C ARG A 261 3.14 -33.23 21.85
N ILE A 262 2.54 -32.22 21.23
CA ILE A 262 2.78 -30.80 21.57
C ILE A 262 1.84 -30.32 22.71
N GLY A 263 0.87 -31.15 23.14
CA GLY A 263 -0.10 -30.75 24.17
C GLY A 263 -1.10 -29.70 23.69
N LEU A 264 -1.22 -29.51 22.37
CA LEU A 264 -2.16 -28.57 21.74
C LEU A 264 -3.61 -29.08 21.77
N GLU A 265 -3.84 -30.34 22.17
CA GLU A 265 -5.20 -30.91 22.29
C GLU A 265 -6.07 -30.15 23.31
N GLU A 266 -5.48 -29.56 24.35
CA GLU A 266 -6.20 -28.80 25.39
C GLU A 266 -6.56 -27.36 24.99
N LEU A 267 -5.97 -26.84 23.90
CA LEU A 267 -6.18 -25.45 23.45
C LEU A 267 -7.30 -25.29 22.43
N PHE A 268 -7.87 -26.40 21.93
CA PHE A 268 -9.04 -26.37 21.07
C PHE A 268 -10.32 -26.54 21.89
N PRO A 269 -11.35 -25.71 21.65
CA PRO A 269 -12.58 -25.75 22.44
C PRO A 269 -13.27 -27.12 22.29
N THR A 270 -13.26 -27.91 23.36
CA THR A 270 -14.19 -29.01 23.54
C THR A 270 -15.51 -28.41 24.02
N LEU A 271 -16.57 -28.54 23.21
CA LEU A 271 -17.92 -28.23 23.68
C LEU A 271 -18.24 -29.17 24.85
N PRO A 272 -18.83 -28.66 25.95
CA PRO A 272 -19.18 -29.51 27.09
C PRO A 272 -20.14 -30.59 26.60
N ALA A 273 -19.74 -31.84 26.82
CA ALA A 273 -20.55 -33.03 26.56
C ALA A 273 -21.66 -33.15 27.62
N ASP A 274 -22.56 -32.17 27.68
CA ASP A 274 -23.78 -32.19 28.48
C ASP A 274 -24.99 -31.95 27.58
N ALA A 275 -25.28 -32.94 26.73
CA ALA A 275 -26.62 -33.24 26.25
C ALA A 275 -26.67 -34.70 25.80
N ASP A 276 -27.22 -35.53 26.69
CA ASP A 276 -27.70 -36.90 26.51
C ASP A 276 -26.66 -38.03 26.35
N ALA A 277 -26.41 -38.66 27.49
CA ALA A 277 -25.89 -40.01 27.60
C ALA A 277 -26.91 -41.02 27.06
N ALA A 278 -26.69 -41.53 25.84
CA ALA A 278 -26.87 -42.93 25.46
C ALA A 278 -26.66 -43.11 23.94
N THR A 279 -25.43 -43.40 23.51
CA THR A 279 -25.11 -44.42 22.50
C THR A 279 -23.59 -44.47 22.25
N THR A 280 -23.13 -45.67 21.97
CA THR A 280 -21.78 -46.14 21.65
C THR A 280 -20.96 -45.29 20.67
N GLU A 281 -19.66 -45.13 21.01
CA GLU A 281 -18.49 -44.94 20.12
C GLU A 281 -18.46 -43.80 19.08
N ALA A 282 -17.35 -43.03 19.13
CA ALA A 282 -16.81 -42.09 18.15
C ALA A 282 -17.50 -40.71 17.98
N ALA A 283 -17.02 -39.71 18.72
CA ALA A 283 -17.18 -38.30 18.34
C ALA A 283 -15.94 -37.45 18.71
N PRO A 284 -14.91 -37.43 17.84
CA PRO A 284 -14.18 -36.19 17.52
C PRO A 284 -14.00 -35.93 16.01
N ALA A 285 -14.65 -36.73 15.13
CA ALA A 285 -14.40 -36.72 13.68
C ALA A 285 -14.85 -35.44 12.93
N SER A 286 -15.86 -34.71 13.45
CA SER A 286 -16.52 -33.61 12.71
C SER A 286 -15.62 -32.40 12.43
N HIS A 287 -14.84 -31.93 13.42
CA HIS A 287 -14.02 -30.73 13.26
C HIS A 287 -12.74 -30.99 12.45
N ARG A 288 -12.07 -32.13 12.68
CA ARG A 288 -10.87 -32.52 11.91
C ARG A 288 -11.21 -32.75 10.43
N GLN A 289 -12.38 -33.35 10.14
CA GLN A 289 -12.84 -33.56 8.77
C GLN A 289 -13.15 -32.22 8.07
N ALA A 290 -13.82 -31.28 8.74
CA ALA A 290 -14.11 -29.97 8.17
C ALA A 290 -12.83 -29.17 7.83
N VAL A 291 -11.83 -29.19 8.71
CA VAL A 291 -10.52 -28.57 8.46
C VAL A 291 -9.82 -29.25 7.27
N GLY A 292 -9.83 -30.59 7.22
CA GLY A 292 -9.25 -31.35 6.11
C GLY A 292 -9.90 -31.04 4.77
N GLU A 293 -11.22 -30.90 4.72
CA GLU A 293 -11.96 -30.51 3.51
C GLU A 293 -11.62 -29.10 3.06
N MET A 294 -11.49 -28.15 3.98
CA MET A 294 -11.09 -26.76 3.66
C MET A 294 -9.65 -26.67 3.16
N VAL A 295 -8.70 -27.36 3.79
CA VAL A 295 -7.30 -27.43 3.34
C VAL A 295 -7.22 -28.07 1.95
N THR A 296 -7.90 -29.19 1.75
CA THR A 296 -7.90 -29.89 0.45
C THR A 296 -8.55 -29.04 -0.64
N GLY A 297 -9.66 -28.36 -0.32
CA GLY A 297 -10.36 -27.46 -1.23
C GLY A 297 -9.48 -26.30 -1.69
N PHE A 298 -8.83 -25.61 -0.75
CA PHE A 298 -7.91 -24.50 -1.07
C PHE A 298 -6.72 -24.98 -1.90
N THR A 299 -6.11 -26.10 -1.52
CA THR A 299 -4.95 -26.67 -2.23
C THR A 299 -5.29 -27.04 -3.66
N ARG A 300 -6.43 -27.72 -3.87
CA ARG A 300 -6.89 -28.11 -5.21
C ARG A 300 -7.18 -26.88 -6.06
N TRP A 301 -7.77 -25.86 -5.46
CA TRP A 301 -8.01 -24.59 -6.14
C TRP A 301 -6.69 -23.95 -6.61
N VAL A 302 -5.69 -23.80 -5.72
CA VAL A 302 -4.37 -23.24 -6.09
C VAL A 302 -3.73 -24.02 -7.23
N GLN A 303 -3.67 -25.35 -7.13
CA GLN A 303 -3.05 -26.20 -8.15
C GLN A 303 -3.80 -26.16 -9.49
N HIS A 304 -5.12 -25.98 -9.47
CA HIS A 304 -5.92 -25.88 -10.68
C HIS A 304 -5.82 -24.50 -11.34
N THR A 305 -5.74 -23.43 -10.54
CA THR A 305 -5.66 -22.05 -11.03
C THR A 305 -4.25 -21.68 -11.50
N PHE A 306 -3.21 -22.27 -10.92
CA PHE A 306 -1.80 -21.98 -11.22
C PHE A 306 -1.02 -23.24 -11.63
N PRO A 307 -1.43 -23.97 -12.69
CA PRO A 307 -0.81 -25.25 -13.06
C PRO A 307 0.63 -25.10 -13.57
N ASP A 308 0.94 -23.97 -14.20
CA ASP A 308 2.23 -23.70 -14.86
C ASP A 308 3.13 -22.74 -14.05
N SER A 309 2.73 -22.36 -12.83
CA SER A 309 3.56 -21.46 -12.00
C SER A 309 4.75 -22.22 -11.42
N PRO A 310 6.00 -21.82 -11.73
CA PRO A 310 7.19 -22.48 -11.18
C PRO A 310 7.28 -22.32 -9.66
N GLU A 311 6.79 -21.21 -9.11
CA GLU A 311 6.80 -20.94 -7.68
C GLU A 311 5.85 -21.87 -6.92
N ILE A 312 4.65 -22.12 -7.46
CA ILE A 312 3.69 -23.08 -6.89
C ILE A 312 4.20 -24.52 -7.04
N ALA A 313 4.85 -24.85 -8.16
CA ALA A 313 5.48 -26.16 -8.36
C ALA A 313 6.57 -26.43 -7.31
N GLN A 314 7.46 -25.45 -7.07
CA GLN A 314 8.48 -25.54 -6.03
C GLN A 314 7.84 -25.66 -4.63
N ALA A 315 6.85 -24.82 -4.31
CA ALA A 315 6.16 -24.88 -3.03
C ALA A 315 5.50 -26.24 -2.78
N ARG A 316 5.00 -26.90 -3.83
CA ARG A 316 4.46 -28.26 -3.77
C ARG A 316 5.55 -29.30 -3.50
N GLU A 317 6.71 -29.22 -4.14
CA GLU A 317 7.83 -30.12 -3.87
C GLU A 317 8.31 -30.00 -2.42
N GLU A 318 8.44 -28.77 -1.91
CA GLU A 318 8.82 -28.51 -0.53
C GLU A 318 7.81 -29.12 0.46
N VAL A 319 6.50 -28.93 0.23
CA VAL A 319 5.45 -29.52 1.06
C VAL A 319 5.43 -31.04 0.98
N LEU A 320 5.65 -31.64 -0.20
CA LEU A 320 5.72 -33.10 -0.33
C LEU A 320 6.88 -33.68 0.46
N ALA A 321 8.06 -33.06 0.40
CA ALA A 321 9.21 -33.47 1.19
C ALA A 321 8.96 -33.36 2.70
N LEU A 322 8.09 -32.43 3.12
CA LEU A 322 7.68 -32.31 4.52
C LEU A 322 6.72 -33.44 4.94
N ALA A 323 5.83 -33.86 4.06
CA ALA A 323 4.89 -34.96 4.32
C ALA A 323 5.62 -36.29 4.60
N ASP A 324 6.77 -36.52 3.95
CA ASP A 324 7.61 -37.71 4.14
C ASP A 324 8.27 -37.79 5.54
N LEU A 325 8.15 -36.73 6.37
CA LEU A 325 8.75 -36.63 7.70
C LEU A 325 7.75 -36.85 8.86
N LEU A 326 6.50 -37.19 8.55
CA LEU A 326 5.43 -37.54 9.51
C LEU A 326 5.38 -39.06 9.75
#